data_AF-J5WFW3-F1
#
_entry.id   AF-J5WFW3-F1
#
_cell.length_a   1.000
_cell.length_b   1.000
_cell.length_c   1.000
_cell.angle_alpha   90.00
_cell.angle_beta   90.00
_cell.angle_gamma   90.00
#
_symmetry.space_group_name_H-M   'P 1'
#
loop_
_entity.id
_entity.type
_entity.pdbx_description
1 polymer ?
#
loop_
_entity_poly.entity_id
_entity_poly.type
_entity_poly.pdbx_seq_one_letter_code
_entity_poly.pdbx_strand_id
1 'polypeptide(L)'
;MQELKRMSKTRKDIAEEAMKRYLDEPIKNITQAYYDDFVRENARSSAKVGLKTIVIRREVGKCCDWCASLAGEYEYGEQPADFFRRHDYCKCMVLFRSMKGKYKDVWSKKEFESEKAARIERVKELSGEMDAEIRRLKRIARDENRACVDTLEIREKYKIDGKVLSDKNEYVIDGTKYVLDGKRNILEYTHDELETGKEIVNRIGGNLQMLPKINDPQGIKTPDYLLDGKYKIDKKTPTGGGKNTIYNNLRETKGQANYVALEINSCQLEKERIFSDIENGFRSERLKHLKGVIVLKNNRIINVFERI
;
A
#
# COMPACT_ATOMS: atom_id res chain seq x y z
N MET A 1 -11.11 -1.59 49.83
CA MET A 1 -12.55 -1.63 49.47
C MET A 1 -12.94 -0.21 49.08
N GLN A 2 -13.07 0.04 47.77
CA GLN A 2 -14.34 0.37 47.07
C GLN A 2 -14.88 1.75 47.49
N GLU A 3 -15.12 2.73 46.62
CA GLU A 3 -15.74 2.66 45.29
C GLU A 3 -15.28 3.78 44.34
N LEU A 4 -15.14 3.45 43.06
CA LEU A 4 -15.07 4.37 41.93
C LEU A 4 -16.48 4.92 41.63
N LYS A 5 -16.75 6.17 42.02
CA LYS A 5 -17.88 6.94 41.49
C LYS A 5 -17.49 7.58 40.15
N ARG A 6 -18.10 7.10 39.07
CA ARG A 6 -18.15 7.79 37.77
C ARG A 6 -18.80 9.17 37.96
N MET A 7 -18.15 10.23 37.50
CA MET A 7 -18.79 11.50 37.23
C MET A 7 -18.44 11.98 35.81
N SER A 8 -19.43 11.77 34.93
CA SER A 8 -19.86 12.58 33.79
C SER A 8 -18.90 13.63 33.25
N LYS A 9 -18.37 13.38 32.05
CA LYS A 9 -17.74 14.40 31.20
C LYS A 9 -18.68 15.60 31.04
N THR A 10 -18.15 16.81 31.17
CA THR A 10 -18.96 18.02 30.98
C THR A 10 -19.30 18.20 29.50
N ARG A 11 -20.33 19.00 29.18
CA ARG A 11 -20.64 19.36 27.78
C ARG A 11 -19.44 19.98 27.04
N LYS A 12 -18.51 20.60 27.79
CA LYS A 12 -17.28 21.17 27.27
C LYS A 12 -16.27 20.08 26.88
N ASP A 13 -16.11 19.03 27.70
CA ASP A 13 -15.22 17.89 27.40
C ASP A 13 -15.71 17.03 26.22
N ILE A 14 -17.03 16.87 26.09
CA ILE A 14 -17.64 16.15 24.96
C ILE A 14 -17.49 16.95 23.66
N ALA A 15 -17.56 18.28 23.74
CA ALA A 15 -17.35 19.16 22.59
C ALA A 15 -15.87 19.23 22.17
N GLU A 16 -14.92 19.20 23.10
CA GLU A 16 -13.48 19.20 22.80
C GLU A 16 -12.99 17.87 22.20
N GLU A 17 -13.53 16.73 22.65
CA GLU A 17 -13.23 15.40 22.07
C GLU A 17 -13.89 15.19 20.70
N ALA A 18 -15.05 15.83 20.46
CA ALA A 18 -15.66 15.93 19.14
C ALA A 18 -14.88 16.89 18.22
N MET A 19 -14.39 18.03 18.71
CA MET A 19 -13.52 18.95 17.97
C MET A 19 -12.24 18.25 17.49
N LYS A 20 -11.59 17.42 18.33
CA LYS A 20 -10.40 16.64 17.93
C LYS A 20 -10.67 15.55 16.89
N ARG A 21 -11.92 15.09 16.79
CA ARG A 21 -12.39 14.07 15.83
C ARG A 21 -12.86 14.68 14.49
N TYR A 22 -13.09 16.00 14.46
CA TYR A 22 -13.54 16.78 13.29
C TYR A 22 -12.44 17.64 12.65
N LEU A 23 -11.31 17.89 13.32
CA LEU A 23 -10.32 18.90 12.89
C LEU A 23 -9.14 18.39 12.02
N ASP A 24 -8.88 17.08 11.88
CA ASP A 24 -7.68 16.57 11.14
C ASP A 24 -7.94 15.94 9.75
N GLU A 25 -9.16 15.95 9.21
CA GLU A 25 -9.35 15.74 7.75
C GLU A 25 -10.43 16.66 7.16
N PRO A 26 -10.26 17.16 5.92
CA PRO A 26 -11.26 17.97 5.24
C PRO A 26 -12.50 17.12 4.93
N ILE A 27 -13.55 17.24 5.74
CA ILE A 27 -14.87 16.75 5.37
C ILE A 27 -15.36 17.60 4.19
N LYS A 28 -15.25 17.09 2.96
CA LYS A 28 -15.99 17.68 1.83
C LYS A 28 -17.49 17.46 2.05
N ASN A 29 -18.14 18.49 2.58
CA ASN A 29 -19.61 18.65 2.56
C ASN A 29 -20.20 18.64 1.14
N ILE A 30 -19.39 18.80 0.09
CA ILE A 30 -19.85 18.96 -1.31
C ILE A 30 -20.36 17.65 -1.93
N THR A 31 -20.03 16.48 -1.38
CA THR A 31 -20.39 15.21 -2.02
C THR A 31 -21.69 14.59 -1.50
N GLN A 32 -22.17 14.95 -0.30
CA GLN A 32 -23.41 14.38 0.29
C GLN A 32 -24.65 14.61 -0.57
N ALA A 33 -24.83 15.81 -1.14
CA ALA A 33 -26.03 16.14 -1.93
C ALA A 33 -26.17 15.31 -3.21
N TYR A 34 -25.06 15.01 -3.91
CA TYR A 34 -25.08 14.21 -5.14
C TYR A 34 -25.27 12.70 -4.88
N TYR A 35 -24.95 12.22 -3.67
CA TYR A 35 -25.13 10.83 -3.28
C TYR A 35 -26.58 10.52 -2.93
N ASP A 36 -27.23 11.44 -2.22
CA ASP A 36 -28.61 11.29 -1.80
C ASP A 36 -29.55 11.08 -2.98
N ASP A 37 -29.40 11.83 -4.07
CA ASP A 37 -30.25 11.70 -5.24
C ASP A 37 -30.05 10.37 -5.98
N PHE A 38 -28.79 9.96 -6.18
CA PHE A 38 -28.47 8.70 -6.86
C PHE A 38 -28.96 7.47 -6.08
N VAL A 39 -28.71 7.45 -4.77
CA VAL A 39 -29.13 6.33 -3.92
C VAL A 39 -30.65 6.29 -3.81
N ARG A 40 -31.29 7.45 -3.65
CA ARG A 40 -32.75 7.58 -3.57
C ARG A 40 -33.44 7.19 -4.88
N GLU A 41 -32.88 7.52 -6.04
CA GLU A 41 -33.44 7.13 -7.35
C GLU A 41 -33.39 5.61 -7.57
N ASN A 42 -32.28 4.97 -7.22
CA ASN A 42 -32.15 3.50 -7.30
C ASN A 42 -33.07 2.79 -6.29
N ALA A 43 -33.17 3.31 -5.07
CA ALA A 43 -34.08 2.78 -4.05
C ALA A 43 -35.56 2.95 -4.45
N ARG A 44 -35.94 4.12 -4.97
CA ARG A 44 -37.32 4.37 -5.49
C ARG A 44 -37.67 3.44 -6.64
N SER A 45 -36.73 3.19 -7.55
CA SER A 45 -36.94 2.28 -8.68
C SER A 45 -37.15 0.83 -8.21
N SER A 46 -36.46 0.42 -7.15
CA SER A 46 -36.62 -0.91 -6.53
C SER A 46 -37.92 -1.04 -5.74
N ALA A 47 -38.31 0.00 -4.99
CA ALA A 47 -39.55 0.03 -4.24
C ALA A 47 -40.80 0.00 -5.14
N LYS A 48 -40.75 0.64 -6.32
CA LYS A 48 -41.84 0.60 -7.33
C LYS A 48 -42.20 -0.81 -7.80
N VAL A 49 -41.27 -1.76 -7.70
CA VAL A 49 -41.47 -3.17 -8.07
C VAL A 49 -41.56 -4.10 -6.85
N GLY A 50 -41.71 -3.54 -5.64
CA GLY A 50 -41.92 -4.31 -4.40
C GLY A 50 -40.68 -5.04 -3.88
N LEU A 51 -39.47 -4.61 -4.24
CA LEU A 51 -38.23 -5.31 -3.92
C LEU A 51 -37.36 -4.58 -2.91
N LYS A 52 -36.73 -5.38 -2.06
CA LYS A 52 -35.74 -4.94 -1.07
C LYS A 52 -34.45 -4.55 -1.77
N THR A 53 -34.00 -3.32 -1.58
CA THR A 53 -32.70 -2.85 -2.06
C THR A 53 -31.62 -3.25 -1.05
N ILE A 54 -30.52 -3.85 -1.52
CA ILE A 54 -29.36 -4.15 -0.66
C ILE A 54 -28.21 -3.18 -0.95
N VAL A 55 -27.70 -2.58 0.12
CA VAL A 55 -26.49 -1.75 0.10
C VAL A 55 -25.38 -2.44 0.88
N ILE A 56 -24.17 -2.38 0.34
CA ILE A 56 -23.04 -3.18 0.80
C ILE A 56 -21.84 -2.26 0.96
N ARG A 57 -21.25 -2.19 2.15
CA ARG A 57 -19.99 -1.48 2.40
C ARG A 57 -18.90 -2.49 2.69
N ARG A 58 -17.81 -2.41 1.94
CA ARG A 58 -16.63 -3.28 2.10
C ARG A 58 -15.37 -2.46 2.33
N GLU A 59 -14.47 -3.02 3.12
CA GLU A 59 -13.10 -2.56 3.27
C GLU A 59 -12.22 -3.14 2.15
N VAL A 60 -11.48 -2.30 1.43
CA VAL A 60 -10.50 -2.75 0.41
C VAL A 60 -9.12 -2.99 1.01
N GLY A 61 -8.80 -2.32 2.11
CA GLY A 61 -7.67 -2.62 3.01
C GLY A 61 -8.03 -2.13 4.41
N LYS A 62 -7.10 -2.14 5.37
CA LYS A 62 -7.37 -1.63 6.72
C LYS A 62 -7.90 -0.19 6.69
N CYS A 63 -9.19 -0.04 6.94
CA CYS A 63 -9.85 1.25 7.12
C CYS A 63 -9.63 1.77 8.55
N CYS A 64 -9.92 3.05 8.81
CA CYS A 64 -10.02 3.55 10.17
C CYS A 64 -11.25 2.96 10.88
N ASP A 65 -11.26 2.99 12.21
CA ASP A 65 -12.23 2.30 13.05
C ASP A 65 -13.69 2.68 12.72
N TRP A 66 -13.96 3.95 12.41
CA TRP A 66 -15.31 4.39 12.02
C TRP A 66 -15.76 3.81 10.68
N CYS A 67 -14.87 3.74 9.69
CA CYS A 67 -15.22 3.12 8.40
C CYS A 67 -15.45 1.62 8.55
N ALA A 68 -14.62 0.96 9.36
CA ALA A 68 -14.74 -0.46 9.65
C ALA A 68 -16.07 -0.75 10.37
N SER A 69 -16.49 0.11 11.30
CA SER A 69 -17.76 -0.07 12.02
C SER A 69 -19.01 0.06 11.13
N LEU A 70 -18.90 0.70 9.97
CA LEU A 70 -19.99 0.84 9.01
C LEU A 70 -20.02 -0.30 7.97
N ALA A 71 -18.99 -1.15 7.92
CA ALA A 71 -18.91 -2.26 6.98
C ALA A 71 -20.02 -3.28 7.24
N GLY A 72 -20.60 -3.81 6.17
CA GLY A 72 -21.72 -4.74 6.28
C GLY A 72 -22.62 -4.73 5.05
N GLU A 73 -23.62 -5.59 5.07
CA GLU A 73 -24.74 -5.60 4.13
C GLU A 73 -26.00 -5.20 4.86
N TYR A 74 -26.78 -4.31 4.27
CA TYR A 74 -27.99 -3.79 4.87
C TYR A 74 -29.09 -3.69 3.82
N GLU A 75 -30.33 -3.91 4.24
CA GLU A 75 -31.47 -3.44 3.48
C GLU A 75 -31.49 -1.91 3.50
N TYR A 76 -31.79 -1.30 2.37
CA TYR A 76 -31.84 0.15 2.25
C TYR A 76 -32.97 0.71 3.13
N GLY A 77 -32.59 1.61 4.04
CA GLY A 77 -33.42 2.13 5.12
C GLY A 77 -33.00 1.62 6.50
N GLU A 78 -32.33 0.47 6.56
CA GLU A 78 -31.90 -0.18 7.81
C GLU A 78 -30.39 -0.04 8.07
N GLN A 79 -29.64 0.54 7.13
CA GLN A 79 -28.22 0.82 7.31
C GLN A 79 -27.95 1.84 8.44
N PRO A 80 -26.76 1.79 9.08
CA PRO A 80 -26.36 2.78 10.07
C PRO A 80 -26.40 4.22 9.53
N ALA A 81 -26.56 5.20 10.43
CA ALA A 81 -26.39 6.60 10.07
C ALA A 81 -25.02 6.82 9.39
N ASP A 82 -24.96 7.75 8.45
CA ASP A 82 -23.75 8.10 7.71
C ASP A 82 -23.12 6.98 6.86
N PHE A 83 -23.86 5.89 6.60
CA PHE A 83 -23.38 4.75 5.81
C PHE A 83 -22.81 5.13 4.42
N PHE A 84 -23.32 6.19 3.78
CA PHE A 84 -22.83 6.66 2.48
C PHE A 84 -21.72 7.71 2.58
N ARG A 85 -21.41 8.19 3.80
CA ARG A 85 -20.31 9.15 4.04
C ARG A 85 -18.96 8.46 3.93
N ARG A 86 -17.99 9.24 3.45
CA ARG A 86 -16.64 8.82 3.13
C ARG A 86 -15.65 9.90 3.58
N HIS A 87 -14.55 9.49 4.18
CA HIS A 87 -13.41 10.39 4.45
C HIS A 87 -12.56 10.59 3.21
N ASP A 88 -11.68 11.58 3.29
CA ASP A 88 -10.58 11.68 2.36
C ASP A 88 -9.72 10.40 2.43
N TYR A 89 -9.27 9.92 1.28
CA TYR A 89 -8.43 8.71 1.16
C TYR A 89 -9.04 7.41 1.73
N CYS A 90 -10.36 7.35 1.94
CA CYS A 90 -10.98 6.11 2.41
C CYS A 90 -10.69 4.93 1.46
N LYS A 91 -10.25 3.82 2.05
CA LYS A 91 -10.05 2.53 1.39
C LYS A 91 -11.33 1.70 1.30
N CYS A 92 -12.47 2.29 1.62
CA CYS A 92 -13.77 1.64 1.54
C CYS A 92 -14.34 1.70 0.11
N MET A 93 -15.35 0.87 -0.13
CA MET A 93 -16.24 0.91 -1.29
C MET A 93 -17.67 0.70 -0.80
N VAL A 94 -18.63 1.36 -1.44
CA VAL A 94 -20.06 1.19 -1.14
C VAL A 94 -20.77 0.83 -2.43
N LEU A 95 -21.41 -0.33 -2.43
CA LEU A 95 -22.08 -0.92 -3.57
C LEU A 95 -23.58 -0.99 -3.36
N PHE A 96 -24.30 -0.81 -4.46
CA PHE A 96 -25.70 -1.18 -4.60
C PHE A 96 -25.78 -2.50 -5.36
N ARG A 97 -26.53 -3.48 -4.85
CA ARG A 97 -26.79 -4.74 -5.58
C ARG A 97 -28.11 -4.63 -6.34
N SER A 98 -28.05 -4.75 -7.66
CA SER A 98 -29.21 -4.70 -8.55
C SER A 98 -29.92 -6.04 -8.68
N MET A 99 -31.16 -6.02 -9.22
CA MET A 99 -31.97 -7.22 -9.49
C MET A 99 -31.27 -8.24 -10.40
N LYS A 100 -30.42 -7.77 -11.32
CA LYS A 100 -29.69 -8.63 -12.26
C LYS A 100 -28.39 -9.19 -11.66
N GLY A 101 -28.21 -9.05 -10.34
CA GLY A 101 -26.99 -9.45 -9.63
C GLY A 101 -25.78 -8.56 -9.91
N LYS A 102 -25.97 -7.38 -10.53
CA LYS A 102 -24.90 -6.42 -10.79
C LYS A 102 -24.65 -5.57 -9.56
N TYR A 103 -23.45 -5.03 -9.46
CA TYR A 103 -23.00 -4.20 -8.36
C TYR A 103 -22.66 -2.82 -8.89
N LYS A 104 -23.22 -1.77 -8.32
CA LYS A 104 -22.92 -0.40 -8.74
C LYS A 104 -22.30 0.36 -7.59
N ASP A 105 -21.10 0.89 -7.79
CA ASP A 105 -20.42 1.67 -6.76
C ASP A 105 -21.06 3.06 -6.63
N VAL A 106 -21.38 3.45 -5.40
CA VAL A 106 -22.14 4.67 -5.10
C VAL A 106 -21.36 5.93 -5.43
N TRP A 107 -20.02 5.89 -5.32
CA TRP A 107 -19.19 7.08 -5.48
C TRP A 107 -18.71 7.26 -6.92
N SER A 108 -18.19 6.19 -7.53
CA SER A 108 -17.72 6.19 -8.92
C SER A 108 -18.84 6.01 -9.94
N LYS A 109 -20.02 5.52 -9.52
CA LYS A 109 -21.18 5.19 -10.35
C LYS A 109 -20.94 4.09 -11.38
N LYS A 110 -19.78 3.42 -11.34
CA LYS A 110 -19.43 2.30 -12.21
C LYS A 110 -20.22 1.05 -11.82
N GLU A 111 -20.59 0.26 -12.81
CA GLU A 111 -21.28 -1.02 -12.63
C GLU A 111 -20.31 -2.20 -12.85
N PHE A 112 -20.52 -3.27 -12.09
CA PHE A 112 -19.64 -4.42 -12.00
C PHE A 112 -20.44 -5.72 -11.94
N GLU A 113 -19.85 -6.78 -12.47
CA GLU A 113 -20.41 -8.13 -12.45
C GLU A 113 -20.36 -8.80 -11.07
N SER A 114 -19.48 -8.34 -10.17
CA SER A 114 -19.29 -8.91 -8.84
C SER A 114 -18.66 -7.92 -7.88
N GLU A 115 -18.81 -8.15 -6.57
CA GLU A 115 -18.09 -7.41 -5.53
C GLU A 115 -16.57 -7.50 -5.71
N LYS A 116 -16.07 -8.67 -6.16
CA LYS A 116 -14.65 -8.87 -6.44
C LYS A 116 -14.15 -7.96 -7.55
N ALA A 117 -14.91 -7.81 -8.63
CA ALA A 117 -14.56 -6.92 -9.74
C ALA A 117 -14.54 -5.45 -9.27
N ALA A 118 -15.53 -5.05 -8.49
CA ALA A 118 -15.59 -3.71 -7.91
C ALA A 118 -14.41 -3.45 -6.94
N ARG A 119 -14.04 -4.44 -6.13
CA ARG A 119 -12.86 -4.36 -5.24
C ARG A 119 -11.57 -4.16 -6.03
N ILE A 120 -11.37 -4.94 -7.10
CA ILE A 120 -10.19 -4.82 -7.96
C ILE A 120 -10.11 -3.41 -8.57
N GLU A 121 -11.24 -2.88 -9.03
CA GLU A 121 -11.29 -1.52 -9.58
C GLU A 121 -10.94 -0.48 -8.51
N ARG A 122 -11.46 -0.61 -7.28
CA ARG A 122 -11.12 0.32 -6.20
C ARG A 122 -9.65 0.27 -5.81
N VAL A 123 -9.02 -0.91 -5.83
CA VAL A 123 -7.55 -1.03 -5.63
C VAL A 123 -6.79 -0.26 -6.73
N LYS A 124 -7.21 -0.37 -8.00
CA LYS A 124 -6.60 0.38 -9.10
C LYS A 124 -6.75 1.88 -8.94
N GLU A 125 -7.92 2.35 -8.51
CA GLU A 125 -8.17 3.78 -8.22
C GLU A 125 -7.24 4.29 -7.11
N LEU A 126 -7.14 3.56 -5.99
CA LEU A 126 -6.22 3.90 -4.90
C LEU A 126 -4.76 3.93 -5.36
N SER A 127 -4.34 2.97 -6.18
CA SER A 127 -3.01 2.98 -6.78
C SER A 127 -2.79 4.20 -7.69
N GLY A 128 -3.81 4.60 -8.45
CA GLY A 128 -3.76 5.79 -9.31
C GLY A 128 -3.71 7.10 -8.52
N GLU A 129 -4.47 7.20 -7.43
CA GLU A 129 -4.44 8.31 -6.46
C GLU A 129 -3.05 8.44 -5.82
N MET A 130 -2.49 7.31 -5.35
CA MET A 130 -1.13 7.23 -4.80
C MET A 130 -0.08 7.70 -5.82
N ASP A 131 -0.12 7.16 -7.04
CA ASP A 131 0.82 7.53 -8.10
C ASP A 131 0.71 9.01 -8.47
N ALA A 132 -0.50 9.59 -8.44
CA ALA A 132 -0.70 11.01 -8.67
C ALA A 132 -0.08 11.87 -7.56
N GLU A 133 -0.19 11.46 -6.31
CA GLU A 133 0.42 12.15 -5.17
C GLU A 133 1.96 12.07 -5.23
N ILE A 134 2.53 10.89 -5.51
CA ILE A 134 3.97 10.72 -5.72
C ILE A 134 4.46 11.58 -6.90
N ARG A 135 3.72 11.64 -8.02
CA ARG A 135 4.07 12.51 -9.17
C ARG A 135 4.10 13.99 -8.79
N ARG A 136 3.17 14.46 -7.94
CA ARG A 136 3.19 15.85 -7.43
C ARG A 136 4.42 16.10 -6.57
N LEU A 137 4.71 15.18 -5.64
CA LEU A 137 5.89 15.28 -4.77
C LEU A 137 7.20 15.32 -5.58
N LYS A 138 7.33 14.45 -6.58
CA LYS A 138 8.50 14.43 -7.48
C LYS A 138 8.67 15.71 -8.28
N ARG A 139 7.56 16.38 -8.67
CA ARG A 139 7.62 17.67 -9.37
C ARG A 139 8.22 18.75 -8.48
N ILE A 140 7.70 18.89 -7.25
CA ILE A 140 8.21 19.87 -6.28
C ILE A 140 9.70 19.64 -6.01
N ALA A 141 10.08 18.39 -5.75
CA ALA A 141 11.47 18.05 -5.46
C ALA A 141 12.41 18.27 -6.66
N ARG A 142 11.91 18.17 -7.90
CA ARG A 142 12.66 18.52 -9.10
C ARG A 142 12.97 20.02 -9.15
N ASP A 143 11.98 20.85 -8.80
CA ASP A 143 12.14 22.31 -8.74
C ASP A 143 13.15 22.71 -7.63
N GLU A 144 13.29 21.87 -6.59
CA GLU A 144 14.30 21.98 -5.53
C GLU A 144 15.67 21.33 -5.88
N ASN A 145 15.88 20.88 -7.13
CA ASN A 145 17.11 20.21 -7.60
C ASN A 145 17.50 18.93 -6.82
N ARG A 146 16.49 18.24 -6.26
CA ARG A 146 16.67 16.94 -5.60
C ARG A 146 16.71 15.81 -6.63
N ALA A 147 17.34 14.70 -6.28
CA ALA A 147 17.37 13.50 -7.14
C ALA A 147 16.36 12.41 -6.74
N CYS A 148 15.82 12.52 -5.52
CA CYS A 148 14.82 11.60 -5.01
C CYS A 148 13.86 12.26 -4.01
N VAL A 149 12.76 11.58 -3.75
CA VAL A 149 11.77 11.93 -2.73
C VAL A 149 11.55 10.76 -1.78
N ASP A 150 11.29 11.02 -0.52
CA ASP A 150 10.80 9.99 0.39
C ASP A 150 9.29 9.80 0.19
N THR A 151 8.87 8.56 -0.01
CA THR A 151 7.49 8.18 -0.33
C THR A 151 6.85 7.31 0.75
N LEU A 152 7.54 7.04 1.87
CA LEU A 152 7.04 6.12 2.90
C LEU A 152 5.65 6.51 3.40
N GLU A 153 5.45 7.77 3.79
CA GLU A 153 4.15 8.26 4.32
C GLU A 153 3.01 8.09 3.31
N ILE A 154 3.27 8.42 2.04
CA ILE A 154 2.28 8.24 0.96
C ILE A 154 1.96 6.75 0.80
N ARG A 155 2.97 5.88 0.82
CA ARG A 155 2.77 4.43 0.70
C ARG A 155 1.96 3.87 1.86
N GLU A 156 2.21 4.29 3.09
CA GLU A 156 1.42 3.89 4.26
C GLU A 156 -0.04 4.37 4.16
N LYS A 157 -0.24 5.61 3.73
CA LYS A 157 -1.55 6.21 3.51
C LYS A 157 -2.41 5.40 2.53
N TYR A 158 -1.86 5.03 1.38
CA TYR A 158 -2.57 4.25 0.35
C TYR A 158 -2.41 2.73 0.47
N LYS A 159 -1.74 2.24 1.54
CA LYS A 159 -1.42 0.82 1.73
C LYS A 159 -2.65 -0.08 1.59
N ILE A 160 -2.56 -1.06 0.71
CA ILE A 160 -3.49 -2.18 0.65
C ILE A 160 -2.79 -3.40 1.23
N ASP A 161 -3.41 -3.99 2.25
CA ASP A 161 -2.85 -5.17 2.90
C ASP A 161 -2.67 -6.29 1.88
N GLY A 162 -1.54 -6.98 2.01
CA GLY A 162 -1.26 -8.19 1.24
C GLY A 162 -0.55 -9.18 2.13
N LYS A 163 0.20 -10.09 1.52
CA LYS A 163 0.87 -11.17 2.23
C LYS A 163 2.18 -11.53 1.55
N VAL A 164 3.09 -12.11 2.33
CA VAL A 164 4.16 -12.92 1.76
C VAL A 164 3.50 -14.17 1.17
N LEU A 165 3.68 -14.40 -0.12
CA LEU A 165 3.13 -15.54 -0.84
C LEU A 165 3.86 -16.81 -0.42
N SER A 166 3.14 -17.93 -0.42
CA SER A 166 3.72 -19.24 -0.16
C SER A 166 4.77 -19.59 -1.20
N ASP A 167 5.75 -20.37 -0.76
CA ASP A 167 6.79 -20.91 -1.61
C ASP A 167 6.19 -21.78 -2.72
N LYS A 168 6.83 -21.76 -3.89
CA LYS A 168 6.39 -22.49 -5.08
C LYS A 168 7.48 -23.46 -5.51
N ASN A 169 7.10 -24.52 -6.20
CA ASN A 169 8.06 -25.42 -6.84
C ASN A 169 8.49 -24.92 -8.22
N GLU A 170 7.83 -23.89 -8.75
CA GLU A 170 8.07 -23.38 -10.11
C GLU A 170 7.98 -21.85 -10.14
N TYR A 171 8.90 -21.24 -10.88
CA TYR A 171 9.01 -19.78 -11.04
C TYR A 171 9.16 -19.41 -12.50
N VAL A 172 8.55 -18.29 -12.91
CA VAL A 172 8.78 -17.70 -14.23
C VAL A 172 9.68 -16.48 -14.06
N ILE A 173 10.88 -16.55 -14.63
CA ILE A 173 11.88 -15.49 -14.58
C ILE A 173 12.18 -15.07 -16.01
N ASP A 174 11.91 -13.80 -16.32
CA ASP A 174 12.09 -13.20 -17.65
C ASP A 174 11.48 -14.07 -18.78
N GLY A 175 10.28 -14.60 -18.55
CA GLY A 175 9.51 -15.42 -19.50
C GLY A 175 9.89 -16.91 -19.54
N THR A 176 10.97 -17.31 -18.86
CA THR A 176 11.40 -18.71 -18.80
C THR A 176 10.94 -19.36 -17.49
N LYS A 177 10.39 -20.58 -17.59
CA LYS A 177 9.94 -21.37 -16.44
C LYS A 177 11.11 -22.18 -15.86
N TYR A 178 11.30 -22.08 -14.56
CA TYR A 178 12.29 -22.81 -13.78
C TYR A 178 11.60 -23.66 -12.72
N VAL A 179 11.92 -24.95 -12.69
CA VAL A 179 11.46 -25.89 -11.66
C VAL A 179 12.56 -25.99 -10.60
N LEU A 180 12.18 -25.93 -9.34
CA LEU A 180 13.10 -26.09 -8.21
C LEU A 180 13.35 -27.58 -7.96
N ASP A 181 14.60 -27.99 -8.08
CA ASP A 181 15.06 -29.37 -7.91
C ASP A 181 15.77 -29.60 -6.56
N GLY A 182 15.88 -28.55 -5.74
CA GLY A 182 16.55 -28.56 -4.45
C GLY A 182 18.08 -28.74 -4.55
N LYS A 183 18.66 -28.66 -5.76
CA LYS A 183 20.10 -28.85 -5.99
C LYS A 183 20.71 -27.74 -6.84
N ARG A 184 20.16 -27.50 -8.03
CA ARG A 184 20.63 -26.48 -8.96
C ARG A 184 19.76 -25.24 -8.88
N ASN A 185 18.45 -25.41 -8.78
CA ASN A 185 17.49 -24.33 -8.63
C ASN A 185 16.83 -24.47 -7.26
N ILE A 186 17.13 -23.52 -6.37
CA ILE A 186 16.81 -23.64 -4.95
C ILE A 186 16.16 -22.35 -4.47
N LEU A 187 15.07 -22.47 -3.73
CA LEU A 187 14.54 -21.40 -2.92
C LEU A 187 15.17 -21.48 -1.52
N GLU A 188 16.13 -20.62 -1.27
CA GLU A 188 16.82 -20.52 0.01
C GLU A 188 16.93 -19.05 0.37
N TYR A 189 16.38 -18.70 1.52
CA TYR A 189 16.45 -17.37 2.11
C TYR A 189 16.67 -17.49 3.62
N THR A 190 17.36 -16.51 4.17
CA THR A 190 17.65 -16.38 5.59
C THR A 190 16.41 -15.93 6.37
N HIS A 191 16.42 -16.15 7.69
CA HIS A 191 15.39 -15.59 8.57
C HIS A 191 15.29 -14.06 8.43
N ASP A 192 16.43 -13.39 8.33
CA ASP A 192 16.52 -11.94 8.19
C ASP A 192 15.91 -11.43 6.87
N GLU A 193 16.08 -12.16 5.76
CA GLU A 193 15.40 -11.86 4.49
C GLU A 193 13.88 -12.05 4.60
N LEU A 194 13.42 -13.11 5.28
CA LEU A 194 12.00 -13.33 5.53
C LEU A 194 11.39 -12.18 6.36
N GLU A 195 12.05 -11.76 7.43
CA GLU A 195 11.58 -10.64 8.27
C GLU A 195 11.57 -9.31 7.51
N THR A 196 12.56 -9.06 6.66
CA THR A 196 12.54 -7.91 5.75
C THR A 196 11.34 -7.96 4.80
N GLY A 197 11.07 -9.13 4.19
CA GLY A 197 9.90 -9.31 3.32
C GLY A 197 8.57 -9.07 4.06
N LYS A 198 8.44 -9.56 5.29
CA LYS A 198 7.28 -9.31 6.15
C LYS A 198 7.11 -7.82 6.48
N GLU A 199 8.19 -7.11 6.82
CA GLU A 199 8.12 -5.68 7.10
C GLU A 199 7.70 -4.88 5.85
N ILE A 200 8.20 -5.24 4.67
CA ILE A 200 7.76 -4.63 3.39
C ILE A 200 6.25 -4.79 3.21
N VAL A 201 5.71 -6.00 3.35
CA VAL A 201 4.26 -6.24 3.24
C VAL A 201 3.48 -5.50 4.34
N ASN A 202 3.99 -5.52 5.57
CA ASN A 202 3.32 -4.88 6.70
C ASN A 202 3.21 -3.36 6.50
N ARG A 203 4.25 -2.71 5.98
CA ARG A 203 4.33 -1.25 5.93
C ARG A 203 3.97 -0.64 4.58
N ILE A 204 4.39 -1.28 3.48
CA ILE A 204 4.14 -0.84 2.10
C ILE A 204 2.91 -1.54 1.50
N GLY A 205 2.54 -2.72 2.00
CA GLY A 205 1.41 -3.50 1.48
C GLY A 205 1.79 -4.37 0.28
N GLY A 206 0.78 -4.92 -0.40
CA GLY A 206 0.97 -5.73 -1.60
C GLY A 206 1.37 -7.19 -1.33
N ASN A 207 1.40 -7.99 -2.39
CA ASN A 207 1.78 -9.40 -2.33
C ASN A 207 3.25 -9.57 -2.69
N LEU A 208 4.03 -10.11 -1.76
CA LEU A 208 5.47 -10.29 -1.94
C LEU A 208 5.80 -11.76 -2.20
N GLN A 209 6.57 -12.03 -3.24
CA GLN A 209 7.10 -13.36 -3.55
C GLN A 209 8.60 -13.40 -3.25
N MET A 210 9.03 -14.36 -2.43
CA MET A 210 10.45 -14.73 -2.30
C MET A 210 10.91 -15.40 -3.60
N LEU A 211 12.07 -15.00 -4.13
CA LEU A 211 12.59 -15.53 -5.39
C LEU A 211 13.75 -16.50 -5.17
N PRO A 212 13.86 -17.55 -6.01
CA PRO A 212 14.88 -18.58 -5.87
C PRO A 212 16.23 -18.14 -6.44
N LYS A 213 17.30 -18.85 -6.08
CA LYS A 213 18.59 -18.81 -6.77
C LYS A 213 18.56 -19.81 -7.94
N ILE A 214 18.90 -19.35 -9.14
CA ILE A 214 18.98 -20.17 -10.36
C ILE A 214 20.45 -20.41 -10.68
N ASN A 215 20.93 -21.65 -10.49
CA ASN A 215 22.31 -22.00 -10.81
C ASN A 215 22.44 -22.78 -12.13
N ASP A 216 21.32 -23.26 -12.70
CA ASP A 216 21.29 -23.95 -13.99
C ASP A 216 20.13 -23.41 -14.86
N PRO A 217 20.44 -22.65 -15.94
CA PRO A 217 21.77 -22.31 -16.43
C PRO A 217 22.47 -21.26 -15.55
N GLN A 218 23.80 -21.21 -15.64
CA GLN A 218 24.59 -20.20 -14.94
C GLN A 218 24.31 -18.78 -15.47
N GLY A 219 24.54 -17.78 -14.61
CA GLY A 219 24.45 -16.36 -14.98
C GLY A 219 23.05 -15.75 -14.81
N ILE A 220 22.04 -16.54 -14.48
CA ILE A 220 20.70 -16.04 -14.14
C ILE A 220 20.72 -15.46 -12.74
N LYS A 221 20.73 -14.12 -12.66
CA LYS A 221 20.63 -13.41 -11.39
C LYS A 221 19.16 -13.09 -11.10
N THR A 222 18.70 -13.44 -9.92
CA THR A 222 17.38 -13.10 -9.39
C THR A 222 17.54 -12.08 -8.26
N PRO A 223 16.61 -11.11 -8.14
CA PRO A 223 16.47 -10.33 -6.91
C PRO A 223 15.96 -11.22 -5.78
N ASP A 224 16.02 -10.75 -4.54
CA ASP A 224 15.54 -11.54 -3.40
C ASP A 224 14.00 -11.53 -3.30
N TYR A 225 13.35 -10.43 -3.71
CA TYR A 225 11.89 -10.29 -3.66
C TYR A 225 11.27 -9.76 -4.96
N LEU A 226 10.01 -10.15 -5.17
CA LEU A 226 9.11 -9.58 -6.18
C LEU A 226 7.80 -9.14 -5.53
N LEU A 227 7.59 -7.83 -5.43
CA LEU A 227 6.36 -7.25 -4.89
C LEU A 227 5.37 -6.89 -6.00
N ASP A 228 4.12 -7.37 -5.85
CA ASP A 228 3.00 -7.21 -6.80
C ASP A 228 3.34 -7.58 -8.25
N GLY A 229 4.29 -8.52 -8.44
CA GLY A 229 4.74 -8.94 -9.77
C GLY A 229 5.52 -7.87 -10.55
N LYS A 230 5.81 -6.71 -9.95
CA LYS A 230 6.36 -5.53 -10.63
C LYS A 230 7.66 -5.02 -10.04
N TYR A 231 7.75 -4.96 -8.71
CA TYR A 231 8.89 -4.36 -8.02
C TYR A 231 9.89 -5.46 -7.68
N LYS A 232 11.01 -5.49 -8.42
CA LYS A 232 12.14 -6.40 -8.22
C LYS A 232 13.05 -5.77 -7.16
N ILE A 233 13.12 -6.36 -5.97
CA ILE A 233 13.82 -5.80 -4.80
C ILE A 233 14.99 -6.71 -4.42
N ASP A 234 16.20 -6.16 -4.39
CA ASP A 234 17.42 -6.84 -3.91
C ASP A 234 17.80 -6.29 -2.53
N LYS A 235 18.03 -7.18 -1.55
CA LYS A 235 18.45 -6.80 -0.20
C LYS A 235 19.95 -6.56 -0.15
N LYS A 236 20.36 -5.52 0.57
CA LYS A 236 21.77 -5.16 0.82
C LYS A 236 21.95 -4.77 2.28
N THR A 237 23.06 -5.22 2.88
CA THR A 237 23.43 -4.91 4.27
C THR A 237 24.85 -4.37 4.31
N PRO A 238 25.07 -3.08 3.97
CA PRO A 238 26.42 -2.48 3.98
C PRO A 238 27.04 -2.51 5.38
N THR A 239 28.32 -2.85 5.45
CA THR A 239 29.08 -2.93 6.73
C THR A 239 30.21 -1.91 6.84
N GLY A 240 30.77 -1.43 5.71
CA GLY A 240 31.91 -0.51 5.70
C GLY A 240 31.56 0.96 5.97
N GLY A 241 32.58 1.73 6.35
CA GLY A 241 32.52 3.20 6.51
C GLY A 241 33.13 4.01 5.35
N GLY A 242 33.50 3.35 4.26
CA GLY A 242 34.16 4.00 3.12
C GLY A 242 33.23 4.93 2.33
N LYS A 243 33.80 5.96 1.69
CA LYS A 243 33.06 6.98 0.92
C LYS A 243 32.11 6.42 -0.15
N ASN A 244 32.43 5.28 -0.74
CA ASN A 244 31.67 4.67 -1.84
C ASN A 244 30.84 3.45 -1.41
N THR A 245 30.74 3.17 -0.10
CA THR A 245 30.11 1.95 0.41
C THR A 245 28.66 1.82 -0.06
N ILE A 246 27.86 2.87 0.12
CA ILE A 246 26.45 2.87 -0.29
C ILE A 246 26.33 2.80 -1.81
N TYR A 247 27.07 3.63 -2.55
CA TYR A 247 27.05 3.63 -4.01
C TYR A 247 27.34 2.25 -4.60
N ASN A 248 28.36 1.55 -4.09
CA ASN A 248 28.71 0.22 -4.57
C ASN A 248 27.59 -0.80 -4.28
N ASN A 249 26.97 -0.75 -3.10
CA ASN A 249 25.82 -1.60 -2.76
C ASN A 249 24.62 -1.34 -3.69
N LEU A 250 24.35 -0.07 -4.02
CA LEU A 250 23.29 0.30 -4.96
C LEU A 250 23.61 -0.07 -6.41
N ARG A 251 24.90 -0.17 -6.77
CA ARG A 251 25.37 -0.55 -8.10
C ARG A 251 25.33 -2.06 -8.33
N GLU A 252 25.67 -2.84 -7.31
CA GLU A 252 25.81 -4.31 -7.41
C GLU A 252 24.48 -5.04 -7.22
N THR A 253 23.39 -4.51 -7.80
CA THR A 253 22.07 -5.14 -7.69
C THR A 253 21.95 -6.39 -8.55
N LYS A 254 21.35 -7.45 -8.00
CA LYS A 254 21.08 -8.69 -8.73
C LYS A 254 19.88 -8.53 -9.66
N GLY A 255 19.85 -9.29 -10.76
CA GLY A 255 18.64 -9.53 -11.57
C GLY A 255 17.93 -8.29 -12.13
N GLN A 256 18.69 -7.22 -12.41
CA GLN A 256 18.14 -5.92 -12.82
C GLN A 256 17.09 -5.38 -11.81
N ALA A 257 17.29 -5.63 -10.52
CA ALA A 257 16.42 -5.10 -9.47
C ALA A 257 16.29 -3.58 -9.62
N ASN A 258 15.04 -3.13 -9.62
CA ASN A 258 14.70 -1.72 -9.73
C ASN A 258 14.54 -1.07 -8.35
N TYR A 259 14.55 -1.86 -7.27
CA TYR A 259 14.60 -1.38 -5.90
C TYR A 259 15.67 -2.10 -5.09
N VAL A 260 16.21 -1.42 -4.08
CA VAL A 260 17.10 -2.02 -3.07
C VAL A 260 16.46 -1.92 -1.70
N ALA A 261 16.42 -3.01 -0.94
CA ALA A 261 16.13 -3.01 0.50
C ALA A 261 17.46 -2.91 1.26
N LEU A 262 17.79 -1.71 1.75
CA LEU A 262 19.07 -1.38 2.35
C LEU A 262 18.97 -1.42 3.89
N GLU A 263 19.46 -2.46 4.52
CA GLU A 263 19.52 -2.58 5.99
C GLU A 263 20.81 -1.96 6.52
N ILE A 264 20.69 -0.87 7.29
CA ILE A 264 21.81 -0.02 7.68
C ILE A 264 22.36 -0.31 9.09
N ASN A 265 21.82 -1.26 9.84
CA ASN A 265 22.26 -1.53 11.23
C ASN A 265 23.75 -1.81 11.37
N SER A 266 24.33 -2.51 10.40
CA SER A 266 25.75 -2.89 10.43
C SER A 266 26.66 -1.85 9.77
N CYS A 267 26.11 -0.76 9.24
CA CYS A 267 26.87 0.25 8.52
C CYS A 267 27.52 1.24 9.49
N GLN A 268 28.80 1.52 9.28
CA GLN A 268 29.57 2.47 10.09
C GLN A 268 29.29 3.94 9.72
N LEU A 269 28.49 4.19 8.67
CA LEU A 269 28.14 5.53 8.22
C LEU A 269 26.94 6.07 8.99
N GLU A 270 26.98 7.36 9.31
CA GLU A 270 25.84 8.07 9.86
C GLU A 270 24.66 8.12 8.88
N LYS A 271 23.45 8.16 9.43
CA LYS A 271 22.19 8.09 8.67
C LYS A 271 22.12 9.18 7.59
N GLU A 272 22.48 10.41 7.94
CA GLU A 272 22.45 11.57 7.04
C GLU A 272 23.43 11.38 5.88
N ARG A 273 24.58 10.75 6.17
CA ARG A 273 25.56 10.42 5.13
C ARG A 273 25.03 9.36 4.17
N ILE A 274 24.39 8.32 4.70
CA ILE A 274 23.75 7.27 3.87
C ILE A 274 22.72 7.89 2.94
N PHE A 275 21.89 8.83 3.45
CA PHE A 275 20.85 9.47 2.65
C PHE A 275 21.42 10.35 1.55
N SER A 276 22.48 11.12 1.86
CA SER A 276 23.21 11.88 0.86
C SER A 276 23.82 10.98 -0.22
N ASP A 277 24.40 9.84 0.17
CA ASP A 277 24.99 8.88 -0.77
C ASP A 277 23.91 8.21 -1.66
N ILE A 278 22.73 7.93 -1.12
CA ILE A 278 21.56 7.45 -1.90
C ILE A 278 21.16 8.51 -2.95
N GLU A 279 20.99 9.76 -2.54
CA GLU A 279 20.59 10.84 -3.44
C GLU A 279 21.64 11.06 -4.55
N ASN A 280 22.92 11.07 -4.20
CA ASN A 280 24.02 11.12 -5.17
C ASN A 280 24.04 9.91 -6.10
N GLY A 281 23.70 8.72 -5.58
CA GLY A 281 23.48 7.52 -6.38
C GLY A 281 22.40 7.73 -7.45
N PHE A 282 21.28 8.36 -7.10
CA PHE A 282 20.22 8.66 -8.06
C PHE A 282 20.61 9.69 -9.13
N ARG A 283 21.60 10.56 -8.88
CA ARG A 283 22.17 11.43 -9.92
C ARG A 283 23.05 10.67 -10.92
N SER A 284 23.46 9.44 -10.62
CA SER A 284 24.35 8.67 -11.49
C SER A 284 23.59 7.98 -12.64
N GLU A 285 24.06 8.19 -13.86
CA GLU A 285 23.61 7.47 -15.06
C GLU A 285 23.81 5.95 -14.97
N ARG A 286 24.83 5.52 -14.22
CA ARG A 286 25.12 4.10 -14.00
C ARG A 286 24.04 3.39 -13.18
N LEU A 287 23.20 4.13 -12.46
CA LEU A 287 22.13 3.61 -11.61
C LEU A 287 20.73 3.91 -12.18
N LYS A 288 20.60 4.25 -13.47
CA LYS A 288 19.32 4.64 -14.10
C LYS A 288 18.22 3.56 -14.01
N HIS A 289 18.61 2.30 -13.88
CA HIS A 289 17.71 1.17 -13.67
C HIS A 289 17.07 1.19 -12.28
N LEU A 290 17.77 1.72 -11.28
CA LEU A 290 17.31 1.82 -9.90
C LEU A 290 16.27 2.94 -9.77
N LYS A 291 15.05 2.55 -9.41
CA LYS A 291 13.88 3.40 -9.22
C LYS A 291 13.66 3.81 -7.77
N GLY A 292 14.10 2.99 -6.81
CA GLY A 292 14.02 3.37 -5.41
C GLY A 292 14.92 2.57 -4.45
N VAL A 293 15.00 3.04 -3.22
CA VAL A 293 15.70 2.41 -2.10
C VAL A 293 14.77 2.42 -0.89
N ILE A 294 14.47 1.25 -0.36
CA ILE A 294 13.76 1.04 0.90
C ILE A 294 14.84 0.95 1.97
N VAL A 295 14.93 1.93 2.86
CA VAL A 295 15.93 1.92 3.94
C VAL A 295 15.32 1.28 5.17
N LEU A 296 16.00 0.27 5.71
CA LEU A 296 15.64 -0.43 6.94
C LEU A 296 16.66 -0.14 8.03
N LYS A 297 16.17 0.01 9.26
CA LYS A 297 16.95 0.02 10.49
C LYS A 297 16.24 -0.84 11.51
N ASN A 298 16.95 -1.78 12.12
CA ASN A 298 16.45 -2.80 13.04
C ASN A 298 15.25 -3.57 12.45
N ASN A 299 15.32 -3.98 11.18
CA ASN A 299 14.23 -4.62 10.44
C ASN A 299 12.94 -3.79 10.37
N ARG A 300 13.03 -2.47 10.53
CA ARG A 300 11.93 -1.52 10.35
C ARG A 300 12.23 -0.59 9.19
N ILE A 301 11.28 -0.41 8.29
CA ILE A 301 11.45 0.54 7.17
C ILE A 301 11.41 1.96 7.74
N ILE A 302 12.44 2.75 7.53
CA ILE A 302 12.48 4.14 8.02
C ILE A 302 12.21 5.16 6.92
N ASN A 303 12.53 4.83 5.67
CA ASN A 303 12.34 5.70 4.50
C ASN A 303 12.16 4.85 3.23
N VAL A 304 11.46 5.40 2.23
CA VAL A 304 11.36 4.81 0.89
C VAL A 304 11.70 5.90 -0.13
N PHE A 305 12.97 5.99 -0.49
CA PHE A 305 13.44 6.97 -1.47
C PHE A 305 13.12 6.51 -2.89
N GLU A 306 12.47 7.37 -3.67
CA GLU A 306 12.25 7.15 -5.09
C GLU A 306 12.91 8.20 -5.96
N ARG A 307 13.55 7.74 -7.03
CA ARG A 307 14.14 8.58 -8.08
C ARG A 307 13.08 9.48 -8.74
N ILE A 308 13.44 10.74 -8.98
CA ILE A 308 12.64 11.78 -9.67
C ILE A 308 12.70 11.65 -11.20
#